data_AF-A0A2A4QSF9-F1
#
_entry.id   AF-A0A2A4QSF9-F1
#
_cell.length_a   1.000
_cell.length_b   1.000
_cell.length_c   1.000
_cell.angle_alpha   90.00
_cell.angle_beta   90.00
_cell.angle_gamma   90.00
#
_symmetry.space_group_name_H-M   'P 1'
#
loop_
_entity.id
_entity.type
_entity.pdbx_description
1 polymer ?
#
loop_
_entity_poly.entity_id
_entity_poly.type
_entity_poly.pdbx_seq_one_letter_code
_entity_poly.pdbx_strand_id
1 'polypeptide(L)'
;ALCLSKLKLKPSKAPFVIALSIGSFFAFIFVSQIYGEIESLDNKIPAKMQIEALDEIGEFLDYATTWFLKLYRDEKLKEKDLLAKSKHYKKAIEKLRKGLSKNLPASTQAFIDGRKDNYIKNGLPKAIAEQLALLPVLNTACDIIRIADEEKQDVATVARVYFGLNEAFSFVWLRDEARGLEPESRYESDTLKGLTDRLYGTQARLTKRIVAETCNTKKCPKDPVGEWITHGNGSVQTILDAVKNMKDSEQVDFAMLTSIEIRLAQLG
;
A
#
# COMPACT_ATOMS: atom_id res chain seq x y z
N ALA A 1 -9.26 21.83 -7.04
CA ALA A 1 -8.61 23.00 -6.41
C ALA A 1 -8.91 23.16 -4.90
N LEU A 2 -9.99 22.56 -4.37
CA LEU A 2 -10.43 22.81 -2.98
C LEU A 2 -9.76 21.93 -1.89
N CYS A 3 -9.20 20.77 -2.24
CA CYS A 3 -8.59 19.84 -1.26
C CYS A 3 -7.28 20.35 -0.62
N LEU A 4 -6.59 21.29 -1.27
CA LEU A 4 -5.30 21.83 -0.79
C LEU A 4 -5.46 22.93 0.29
N SER A 5 -6.67 23.43 0.53
CA SER A 5 -6.89 24.59 1.39
C SER A 5 -6.90 24.29 2.90
N LYS A 6 -7.01 23.00 3.30
CA LYS A 6 -7.07 22.59 4.72
C LYS A 6 -5.71 22.27 5.36
N LEU A 7 -4.62 22.19 4.58
CA LEU A 7 -3.28 21.98 5.12
C LEU A 7 -2.67 23.31 5.61
N LYS A 8 -3.04 23.75 6.82
CA LYS A 8 -2.36 24.86 7.52
C LYS A 8 -0.99 24.41 8.03
N LEU A 9 -0.03 24.23 7.12
CA LEU A 9 1.38 24.03 7.44
C LEU A 9 2.19 25.24 6.93
N LYS A 10 2.85 25.98 7.83
CA LYS A 10 3.78 27.06 7.47
C LYS A 10 4.98 26.46 6.70
N PRO A 11 5.24 26.82 5.44
CA PRO A 11 6.19 26.05 4.62
C PRO A 11 7.58 26.72 4.52
N SER A 12 8.63 25.89 4.60
CA SER A 12 9.84 26.11 3.81
C SER A 12 9.52 25.70 2.35
N LYS A 13 10.04 26.44 1.37
CA LYS A 13 9.54 26.40 -0.03
C LYS A 13 9.79 25.08 -0.77
N ALA A 14 10.75 24.26 -0.35
CA ALA A 14 11.14 23.02 -1.05
C ALA A 14 10.16 21.84 -0.86
N PRO A 15 9.83 21.40 0.38
CA PRO A 15 8.90 20.27 0.59
C PRO A 15 7.48 20.54 0.07
N PHE A 16 7.03 21.80 0.07
CA PHE A 16 5.71 22.18 -0.45
C PHE A 16 5.61 22.06 -1.97
N VAL A 17 6.66 22.42 -2.72
CA VAL A 17 6.71 22.26 -4.18
C VAL A 17 6.78 20.79 -4.58
N ILE A 18 7.45 19.96 -3.78
CA ILE A 18 7.49 18.49 -3.97
C ILE A 18 6.09 17.90 -3.74
N ALA A 19 5.40 18.28 -2.66
CA ALA A 19 4.05 17.82 -2.36
C ALA A 19 3.02 18.25 -3.43
N LEU A 20 3.12 19.50 -3.93
CA LEU A 20 2.27 20.00 -5.01
C LEU A 20 2.57 19.31 -6.35
N SER A 21 3.83 19.07 -6.69
CA SER A 21 4.22 18.40 -7.95
C SER A 21 3.80 16.93 -7.97
N ILE A 22 3.94 16.23 -6.85
CA ILE A 22 3.62 14.81 -6.71
C ILE A 22 2.11 14.60 -6.51
N GLY A 23 1.48 15.41 -5.66
CA GLY A 23 0.03 15.43 -5.51
C GLY A 23 -0.65 15.79 -6.82
N SER A 24 -0.13 16.77 -7.58
CA SER A 24 -0.63 17.07 -8.92
C SER A 24 -0.40 15.91 -9.89
N PHE A 25 0.72 15.16 -9.80
CA PHE A 25 0.98 14.06 -10.72
C PHE A 25 0.15 12.80 -10.45
N PHE A 26 -0.01 12.39 -9.19
CA PHE A 26 -0.94 11.30 -8.81
C PHE A 26 -2.40 11.70 -9.02
N ALA A 27 -2.76 12.95 -8.71
CA ALA A 27 -4.07 13.50 -9.04
C ALA A 27 -4.33 13.50 -10.55
N PHE A 28 -3.33 13.78 -11.40
CA PHE A 28 -3.52 13.93 -12.84
C PHE A 28 -3.62 12.61 -13.63
N ILE A 29 -3.13 11.49 -13.09
CA ILE A 29 -3.03 10.24 -13.87
C ILE A 29 -4.15 9.24 -13.62
N PHE A 30 -4.64 9.18 -12.38
CA PHE A 30 -5.59 8.13 -11.99
C PHE A 30 -6.84 8.75 -11.35
N VAL A 31 -6.63 9.77 -10.54
CA VAL A 31 -7.68 10.26 -9.64
C VAL A 31 -8.55 11.33 -10.27
N SER A 32 -8.04 12.26 -11.09
CA SER A 32 -8.85 13.36 -11.61
C SER A 32 -10.00 12.90 -12.50
N GLN A 33 -9.77 11.85 -13.30
CA GLN A 33 -10.81 11.26 -14.13
C GLN A 33 -11.85 10.53 -13.28
N ILE A 34 -11.42 9.62 -12.39
CA ILE A 34 -12.33 8.88 -11.51
C ILE A 34 -13.11 9.82 -10.58
N TYR A 35 -12.45 10.84 -10.04
CA TYR A 35 -13.04 11.84 -9.18
C TYR A 35 -14.14 12.63 -9.91
N GLY A 36 -13.87 13.10 -11.13
CA GLY A 36 -14.89 13.76 -11.95
C GLY A 36 -16.03 12.83 -12.36
N GLU A 37 -15.73 11.56 -12.64
CA GLU A 37 -16.75 10.53 -12.89
C GLU A 37 -17.63 10.31 -11.66
N ILE A 38 -17.05 10.23 -10.44
CA ILE A 38 -17.80 10.10 -9.18
C ILE A 38 -18.61 11.36 -8.87
N GLU A 39 -18.06 12.56 -9.06
CA GLU A 39 -18.82 13.82 -8.88
C GLU A 39 -20.02 13.88 -9.82
N SER A 40 -19.89 13.36 -11.05
CA SER A 40 -21.00 13.29 -12.02
C SER A 40 -22.13 12.32 -11.61
N LEU A 41 -21.91 11.51 -10.57
CA LEU A 41 -22.91 10.62 -9.97
C LEU A 41 -23.72 11.30 -8.85
N ASP A 42 -23.54 12.59 -8.63
CA ASP A 42 -24.35 13.35 -7.67
C ASP A 42 -25.85 13.16 -7.95
N ASN A 43 -26.60 12.84 -6.89
CA ASN A 43 -28.02 12.45 -6.95
C ASN A 43 -28.36 11.22 -7.83
N LYS A 44 -27.38 10.46 -8.32
CA LYS A 44 -27.58 9.22 -9.11
C LYS A 44 -27.29 7.94 -8.33
N ILE A 45 -26.50 8.04 -7.25
CA ILE A 45 -26.20 6.95 -6.33
C ILE A 45 -26.47 7.39 -4.88
N PRO A 46 -26.55 6.48 -3.91
CA PRO A 46 -26.66 6.86 -2.51
C PRO A 46 -25.51 7.79 -2.09
N ALA A 47 -25.83 8.93 -1.47
CA ALA A 47 -24.85 9.92 -1.05
C ALA A 47 -23.72 9.32 -0.19
N LYS A 48 -24.07 8.39 0.70
CA LYS A 48 -23.11 7.63 1.50
C LYS A 48 -22.06 6.91 0.63
N MET A 49 -22.48 6.24 -0.44
CA MET A 49 -21.57 5.53 -1.34
C MET A 49 -20.69 6.51 -2.13
N GLN A 50 -21.23 7.66 -2.54
CA GLN A 50 -20.44 8.69 -3.20
C GLN A 50 -19.36 9.26 -2.29
N ILE A 51 -19.69 9.54 -1.03
CA ILE A 51 -18.75 10.02 -0.02
C ILE A 51 -17.66 8.98 0.22
N GLU A 52 -18.04 7.72 0.48
CA GLU A 52 -17.08 6.62 0.67
C GLU A 52 -16.12 6.46 -0.53
N ALA A 53 -16.63 6.59 -1.76
CA ALA A 53 -15.80 6.52 -2.96
C ALA A 53 -14.80 7.70 -3.08
N LEU A 54 -15.20 8.90 -2.67
CA LEU A 54 -14.34 10.08 -2.63
C LEU A 54 -13.30 9.98 -1.51
N ASP A 55 -13.67 9.42 -0.36
CA ASP A 55 -12.76 9.22 0.78
C ASP A 55 -11.66 8.21 0.42
N GLU A 56 -12.00 7.08 -0.22
CA GLU A 56 -11.04 6.09 -0.71
C GLU A 56 -9.99 6.69 -1.67
N ILE A 57 -10.43 7.61 -2.54
CA ILE A 57 -9.55 8.37 -3.41
C ILE A 57 -8.64 9.30 -2.60
N GLY A 58 -9.21 10.00 -1.61
CA GLY A 58 -8.48 10.89 -0.72
C GLY A 58 -7.38 10.16 0.04
N GLU A 59 -7.70 9.00 0.61
CA GLU A 59 -6.74 8.14 1.31
C GLU A 59 -5.62 7.64 0.40
N PHE A 60 -5.94 7.22 -0.82
CA PHE A 60 -4.94 6.82 -1.82
C PHE A 60 -3.98 7.98 -2.15
N LEU A 61 -4.52 9.18 -2.36
CA LEU A 61 -3.71 10.37 -2.64
C LEU A 61 -2.82 10.77 -1.47
N ASP A 62 -3.35 10.73 -0.25
CA ASP A 62 -2.60 11.05 0.97
C ASP A 62 -1.46 10.05 1.17
N TYR A 63 -1.75 8.76 1.03
CA TYR A 63 -0.74 7.69 1.10
C TYR A 63 0.35 7.89 0.04
N ALA A 64 -0.02 8.02 -1.23
CA ALA A 64 0.95 8.16 -2.31
C ALA A 64 1.82 9.41 -2.14
N THR A 65 1.21 10.54 -1.80
CA THR A 65 1.93 11.80 -1.57
C THR A 65 2.89 11.67 -0.40
N THR A 66 2.43 11.12 0.73
CA THR A 66 3.24 10.91 1.93
C THR A 66 4.38 9.93 1.67
N TRP A 67 4.14 8.83 0.96
CA TRP A 67 5.15 7.84 0.60
C TRP A 67 6.28 8.48 -0.22
N PHE A 68 5.91 9.24 -1.25
CA PHE A 68 6.88 9.93 -2.10
C PHE A 68 7.68 11.00 -1.35
N LEU A 69 7.01 11.79 -0.50
CA LEU A 69 7.67 12.82 0.32
C LEU A 69 8.63 12.21 1.33
N LYS A 70 8.28 11.06 1.93
CA LYS A 70 9.17 10.34 2.84
C LYS A 70 10.38 9.79 2.09
N LEU A 71 10.15 9.14 0.94
CA LEU A 71 11.21 8.51 0.16
C LEU A 71 12.25 9.50 -0.36
N TYR A 72 11.79 10.63 -0.90
CA TYR A 72 12.66 11.62 -1.54
C TYR A 72 12.98 12.82 -0.64
N ARG A 73 12.73 12.72 0.67
CA ARG A 73 12.96 13.78 1.65
C ARG A 73 14.37 14.34 1.59
N ASP A 74 15.35 13.45 1.48
CA ASP A 74 16.78 13.78 1.55
C ASP A 74 17.40 14.02 0.16
N GLU A 75 16.65 13.75 -0.92
CA GLU A 75 17.11 14.02 -2.28
C GLU A 75 16.86 15.50 -2.65
N LYS A 76 17.90 16.20 -3.10
CA LYS A 76 17.77 17.54 -3.70
C LYS A 76 17.20 17.45 -5.12
N LEU A 77 15.96 17.02 -5.25
CA LEU A 77 15.30 16.85 -6.54
C LEU A 77 14.91 18.20 -7.15
N LYS A 78 15.25 18.38 -8.43
CA LYS A 78 14.70 19.47 -9.24
C LYS A 78 13.35 19.02 -9.81
N GLU A 79 12.54 19.98 -10.24
CA GLU A 79 11.22 19.73 -10.85
C GLU A 79 11.27 18.69 -11.99
N LYS A 80 12.29 18.79 -12.86
CA LYS A 80 12.50 17.84 -13.96
C LYS A 80 12.69 16.39 -13.49
N ASP A 81 13.33 16.19 -12.34
CA ASP A 81 13.65 14.86 -11.81
C ASP A 81 12.39 14.25 -11.20
N LEU A 82 11.57 15.07 -10.55
CA LEU A 82 10.25 14.69 -10.06
C LEU A 82 9.33 14.26 -11.20
N LEU A 83 9.29 15.02 -12.30
CA LEU A 83 8.52 14.69 -13.51
C LEU A 83 9.00 13.39 -14.17
N ALA A 84 10.32 13.14 -14.18
CA ALA A 84 10.87 11.91 -14.72
C ALA A 84 10.49 10.68 -13.87
N LYS A 85 10.70 10.74 -12.55
CA LYS A 85 10.29 9.67 -11.61
C LYS A 85 8.80 9.42 -11.71
N SER A 86 8.01 10.47 -11.71
CA SER A 86 6.58 10.44 -12.01
C SER A 86 6.23 9.60 -13.26
N LYS A 87 6.77 9.96 -14.43
CA LYS A 87 6.51 9.24 -15.68
C LYS A 87 6.90 7.77 -15.61
N HIS A 88 8.00 7.47 -14.91
CA HIS A 88 8.44 6.10 -14.66
C HIS A 88 7.43 5.30 -13.84
N TYR A 89 7.01 5.82 -12.67
CA TYR A 89 6.01 5.15 -11.82
C TYR A 89 4.68 4.97 -12.54
N LYS A 90 4.22 5.95 -13.34
CA LYS A 90 3.03 5.78 -14.18
C LYS A 90 3.12 4.53 -15.06
N LYS A 91 4.19 4.45 -15.86
CA LYS A 91 4.39 3.35 -16.81
C LYS A 91 4.50 2.01 -16.09
N ALA A 92 5.19 2.00 -14.95
CA ALA A 92 5.37 0.80 -14.14
C ALA A 92 4.07 0.34 -13.47
N ILE A 93 3.24 1.25 -12.97
CA ILE A 93 1.89 0.96 -12.44
C ILE A 93 0.98 0.40 -13.54
N GLU A 94 0.99 0.98 -14.74
CA GLU A 94 0.21 0.46 -15.87
C GLU A 94 0.66 -0.95 -16.26
N LYS A 95 1.97 -1.23 -16.24
CA LYS A 95 2.53 -2.57 -16.48
C LYS A 95 2.09 -3.54 -15.38
N LEU A 96 2.18 -3.12 -14.11
CA LEU A 96 1.73 -3.92 -12.98
C LEU A 96 0.25 -4.26 -13.12
N ARG A 97 -0.62 -3.27 -13.38
CA ARG A 97 -2.07 -3.44 -13.57
C ARG A 97 -2.41 -4.48 -14.63
N LYS A 98 -1.72 -4.46 -15.77
CA LYS A 98 -1.88 -5.47 -16.84
C LYS A 98 -1.42 -6.87 -16.42
N GLY A 99 -0.50 -6.96 -15.47
CA GLY A 99 0.03 -8.20 -14.91
C GLY A 99 -0.68 -8.70 -13.65
N LEU A 100 -1.50 -7.87 -12.98
CA LEU A 100 -2.13 -8.20 -11.69
C LEU A 100 -2.99 -9.46 -11.81
N SER A 101 -3.81 -9.58 -12.86
CA SER A 101 -4.67 -10.75 -13.07
C SER A 101 -3.94 -12.10 -13.19
N LYS A 102 -2.62 -12.09 -13.44
CA LYS A 102 -1.79 -13.30 -13.58
C LYS A 102 -0.88 -13.56 -12.39
N ASN A 103 -0.62 -12.55 -11.56
CA ASN A 103 0.44 -12.61 -10.54
C ASN A 103 -0.06 -12.32 -9.12
N LEU A 104 -1.36 -12.00 -8.95
CA LEU A 104 -1.96 -11.86 -7.64
C LEU A 104 -2.26 -13.24 -7.04
N PRO A 105 -1.98 -13.43 -5.73
CA PRO A 105 -2.50 -14.59 -5.03
C PRO A 105 -4.02 -14.61 -5.01
N ALA A 106 -4.60 -15.81 -4.94
CA ALA A 106 -6.06 -16.00 -4.99
C ALA A 106 -6.80 -15.22 -3.88
N SER A 107 -6.18 -15.12 -2.70
CA SER A 107 -6.67 -14.34 -1.56
C SER A 107 -6.83 -12.85 -1.90
N THR A 108 -5.83 -12.28 -2.56
CA THR A 108 -5.82 -10.86 -2.96
C THR A 108 -6.80 -10.61 -4.10
N GLN A 109 -6.92 -11.54 -5.05
CA GLN A 109 -7.92 -11.46 -6.12
C GLN A 109 -9.34 -11.50 -5.56
N ALA A 110 -9.63 -12.42 -4.63
CA ALA A 110 -10.93 -12.51 -3.95
C ALA A 110 -11.28 -11.23 -3.18
N PHE A 111 -10.29 -10.61 -2.53
CA PHE A 111 -10.48 -9.32 -1.85
C PHE A 111 -10.87 -8.20 -2.82
N ILE A 112 -10.18 -8.08 -3.96
CA ILE A 112 -10.51 -7.09 -5.00
C ILE A 112 -11.91 -7.33 -5.54
N ASP A 113 -12.24 -8.59 -5.86
CA ASP A 113 -13.54 -8.95 -6.42
C ASP A 113 -14.68 -8.67 -5.43
N GLY A 114 -14.50 -9.00 -4.15
CA GLY A 114 -15.48 -8.68 -3.10
C GLY A 114 -15.73 -7.18 -2.95
N ARG A 115 -14.67 -6.35 -2.99
CA ARG A 115 -14.80 -4.88 -2.95
C ARG A 115 -15.53 -4.35 -4.17
N LYS A 116 -15.15 -4.80 -5.36
CA LYS A 116 -15.78 -4.44 -6.63
C LYS A 116 -17.27 -4.77 -6.61
N ASP A 117 -17.63 -5.98 -6.19
CA ASP A 117 -19.02 -6.43 -6.14
C ASP A 117 -19.84 -5.63 -5.11
N ASN A 118 -19.24 -5.31 -3.95
CA ASN A 118 -19.85 -4.43 -2.96
C ASN A 118 -20.13 -3.03 -3.53
N TYR A 119 -19.17 -2.42 -4.23
CA TYR A 119 -19.37 -1.11 -4.86
C TYR A 119 -20.48 -1.13 -5.91
N ILE A 120 -20.50 -2.14 -6.79
CA ILE A 120 -21.53 -2.30 -7.82
C ILE A 120 -22.91 -2.47 -7.16
N LYS A 121 -23.02 -3.29 -6.13
CA LYS A 121 -24.27 -3.51 -5.38
C LYS A 121 -24.81 -2.22 -4.77
N ASN A 122 -23.93 -1.30 -4.37
CA ASN A 122 -24.29 0.00 -3.80
C ASN A 122 -24.46 1.11 -4.86
N GLY A 123 -24.49 0.76 -6.15
CA GLY A 123 -24.89 1.66 -7.23
C GLY A 123 -23.73 2.28 -8.01
N LEU A 124 -22.47 1.99 -7.68
CA LEU A 124 -21.35 2.48 -8.48
C LEU A 124 -21.31 1.80 -9.86
N PRO A 125 -21.10 2.56 -10.95
CA PRO A 125 -20.81 2.00 -12.26
C PRO A 125 -19.62 1.05 -12.22
N LYS A 126 -19.72 -0.08 -12.94
CA LYS A 126 -18.70 -1.14 -12.96
C LYS A 126 -17.28 -0.61 -13.22
N ALA A 127 -17.12 0.30 -14.17
CA ALA A 127 -15.81 0.86 -14.51
C ALA A 127 -15.15 1.64 -13.35
N ILE A 128 -15.94 2.32 -12.53
CA ILE A 128 -15.47 3.06 -11.34
C ILE A 128 -15.20 2.07 -10.21
N ALA A 129 -16.12 1.12 -9.97
CA ALA A 129 -15.97 0.08 -8.97
C ALA A 129 -14.69 -0.75 -9.16
N GLU A 130 -14.37 -1.13 -10.40
CA GLU A 130 -13.13 -1.84 -10.74
C GLU A 130 -11.87 -1.03 -10.42
N GLN A 131 -11.92 0.30 -10.59
CA GLN A 131 -10.79 1.17 -10.31
C GLN A 131 -10.61 1.40 -8.80
N LEU A 132 -11.70 1.64 -8.07
CA LEU A 132 -11.69 1.80 -6.61
C LEU A 132 -11.25 0.52 -5.90
N ALA A 133 -11.72 -0.64 -6.36
CA ALA A 133 -11.35 -1.93 -5.77
C ALA A 133 -9.85 -2.23 -5.88
N LEU A 134 -9.15 -1.62 -6.85
CA LEU A 134 -7.71 -1.80 -7.04
C LEU A 134 -6.85 -0.85 -6.19
N LEU A 135 -7.40 0.26 -5.65
CA LEU A 135 -6.61 1.26 -4.94
C LEU A 135 -5.76 0.70 -3.78
N PRO A 136 -6.27 -0.21 -2.93
CA PRO A 136 -5.45 -0.78 -1.84
C PRO A 136 -4.23 -1.56 -2.35
N VAL A 137 -4.36 -2.22 -3.50
CA VAL A 137 -3.25 -2.93 -4.15
C VAL A 137 -2.28 -1.94 -4.78
N LEU A 138 -2.80 -0.88 -5.40
CA LEU A 138 -1.98 0.17 -6.01
C LEU A 138 -1.17 0.97 -4.99
N ASN A 139 -1.62 1.10 -3.74
CA ASN A 139 -0.81 1.67 -2.65
C ASN A 139 0.53 0.93 -2.52
N THR A 140 0.51 -0.41 -2.61
CA THR A 140 1.74 -1.23 -2.52
C THR A 140 2.62 -1.15 -3.77
N ALA A 141 2.09 -0.67 -4.90
CA ALA A 141 2.81 -0.62 -6.16
C ALA A 141 4.06 0.28 -6.08
N CYS A 142 3.99 1.36 -5.31
CA CYS A 142 5.12 2.26 -5.14
C CYS A 142 6.36 1.56 -4.57
N ASP A 143 6.19 0.78 -3.49
CA ASP A 143 7.28 -0.01 -2.92
C ASP A 143 7.74 -1.13 -3.85
N ILE A 144 6.82 -1.83 -4.51
CA ILE A 144 7.16 -2.90 -5.45
C ILE A 144 8.03 -2.36 -6.60
N ILE A 145 7.63 -1.22 -7.20
CA ILE A 145 8.36 -0.61 -8.31
C ILE A 145 9.75 -0.15 -7.85
N ARG A 146 9.81 0.53 -6.72
CA ARG A 146 11.08 0.98 -6.13
C ARG A 146 12.04 -0.19 -5.89
N ILE A 147 11.57 -1.25 -5.25
CA ILE A 147 12.38 -2.44 -4.95
C ILE A 147 12.80 -3.13 -6.25
N ALA A 148 11.92 -3.21 -7.24
CA ALA A 148 12.27 -3.78 -8.55
C ALA A 148 13.39 -2.99 -9.24
N ASP A 149 13.35 -1.65 -9.17
CA ASP A 149 14.41 -0.80 -9.72
C ASP A 149 15.73 -0.96 -8.93
N GLU A 150 15.67 -0.98 -7.60
CA GLU A 150 16.84 -1.12 -6.71
C GLU A 150 17.54 -2.48 -6.90
N GLU A 151 16.76 -3.56 -6.92
CA GLU A 151 17.26 -4.95 -7.04
C GLU A 151 17.45 -5.39 -8.50
N LYS A 152 17.13 -4.52 -9.47
CA LYS A 152 17.17 -4.79 -10.92
C LYS A 152 16.38 -6.04 -11.32
N GLN A 153 15.21 -6.20 -10.72
CA GLN A 153 14.29 -7.31 -10.95
C GLN A 153 13.06 -6.88 -11.75
N ASP A 154 12.34 -7.84 -12.34
CA ASP A 154 11.05 -7.52 -12.93
C ASP A 154 9.99 -7.22 -11.85
N VAL A 155 9.16 -6.22 -12.11
CA VAL A 155 8.07 -5.79 -11.21
C VAL A 155 7.17 -6.95 -10.81
N ALA A 156 6.88 -7.90 -11.70
CA ALA A 156 6.05 -9.07 -11.37
C ALA A 156 6.75 -10.03 -10.40
N THR A 157 8.08 -10.15 -10.48
CA THR A 157 8.86 -10.95 -9.53
C THR A 157 8.79 -10.35 -8.13
N VAL A 158 9.01 -9.04 -8.01
CA VAL A 158 8.94 -8.35 -6.71
C VAL A 158 7.51 -8.37 -6.16
N ALA A 159 6.50 -8.17 -7.01
CA ALA A 159 5.10 -8.27 -6.63
C ALA A 159 4.75 -9.65 -6.05
N ARG A 160 5.24 -10.73 -6.66
CA ARG A 160 5.03 -12.10 -6.14
C ARG A 160 5.61 -12.26 -4.74
N VAL A 161 6.80 -11.73 -4.47
CA VAL A 161 7.39 -11.76 -3.12
C VAL A 161 6.58 -10.92 -2.14
N TYR A 162 6.23 -9.70 -2.54
CA TYR A 162 5.46 -8.77 -1.69
C TYR A 162 4.11 -9.35 -1.29
N PHE A 163 3.37 -9.92 -2.25
CA PHE A 163 2.07 -10.53 -1.98
C PHE A 163 2.21 -11.90 -1.28
N GLY A 164 3.25 -12.68 -1.56
CA GLY A 164 3.55 -13.90 -0.80
C GLY A 164 3.80 -13.61 0.68
N LEU A 165 4.44 -12.48 1.01
CA LEU A 165 4.58 -12.02 2.39
C LEU A 165 3.24 -11.68 3.06
N ASN A 166 2.26 -11.15 2.32
CA ASN A 166 0.92 -10.94 2.88
C ASN A 166 0.28 -12.26 3.30
N GLU A 167 0.46 -13.33 2.52
CA GLU A 167 -0.09 -14.64 2.82
C GLU A 167 0.63 -15.31 4.00
N ALA A 168 1.97 -15.24 4.02
CA ALA A 168 2.76 -15.86 5.08
C ALA A 168 2.59 -15.14 6.44
N PHE A 169 2.74 -13.81 6.46
CA PHE A 169 2.78 -13.03 7.71
C PHE A 169 1.48 -12.28 8.01
N SER A 170 0.45 -12.44 7.18
CA SER A 170 -0.86 -11.80 7.39
C SER A 170 -0.79 -10.27 7.51
N PHE A 171 0.11 -9.62 6.77
CA PHE A 171 0.31 -8.16 6.81
C PHE A 171 -0.98 -7.36 6.53
N VAL A 172 -1.86 -7.86 5.66
CA VAL A 172 -3.17 -7.23 5.41
C VAL A 172 -4.01 -7.22 6.69
N TRP A 173 -4.18 -8.40 7.29
CA TRP A 173 -4.93 -8.56 8.53
C TRP A 173 -4.36 -7.70 9.66
N LEU A 174 -3.04 -7.69 9.86
CA LEU A 174 -2.40 -6.86 10.90
C LEU A 174 -2.69 -5.37 10.74
N ARG A 175 -2.72 -4.87 9.49
CA ARG A 175 -3.08 -3.47 9.22
C ARG A 175 -4.57 -3.21 9.46
N ASP A 176 -5.44 -4.17 9.15
CA ASP A 176 -6.87 -4.03 9.35
C ASP A 176 -7.22 -4.01 10.84
N GLU A 177 -6.62 -4.90 11.64
CA GLU A 177 -6.72 -4.87 13.12
C GLU A 177 -6.20 -3.55 13.68
N ALA A 178 -5.04 -3.07 13.19
CA ALA A 178 -4.47 -1.80 13.62
C ALA A 178 -5.36 -0.58 13.32
N ARG A 179 -6.14 -0.62 12.22
CA ARG A 179 -7.09 0.45 11.89
C ARG A 179 -8.40 0.33 12.67
N GLY A 180 -8.81 -0.89 13.01
CA GLY A 180 -10.05 -1.16 13.74
C GLY A 180 -9.95 -0.92 15.24
N LEU A 181 -8.74 -0.83 15.80
CA LEU A 181 -8.54 -0.68 17.23
C LEU A 181 -8.92 0.74 17.72
N GLU A 182 -9.81 0.81 18.71
CA GLU A 182 -10.18 2.06 19.37
C GLU A 182 -9.11 2.45 20.41
N PRO A 183 -8.43 3.60 20.26
CA PRO A 183 -7.38 4.00 21.18
C PRO A 183 -7.94 4.44 22.53
N GLU A 184 -7.36 3.99 23.64
CA GLU A 184 -7.73 4.41 25.00
C GLU A 184 -7.14 5.77 25.38
N SER A 185 -6.14 6.24 24.63
CA SER A 185 -5.47 7.53 24.88
C SER A 185 -5.05 8.26 23.61
N ARG A 186 -4.75 9.56 23.74
CA ARG A 186 -4.19 10.35 22.63
C ARG A 186 -2.85 9.79 22.12
N TYR A 187 -1.98 9.32 23.02
CA TYR A 187 -0.69 8.75 22.64
C TYR A 187 -0.85 7.41 21.92
N GLU A 188 -1.83 6.62 22.31
CA GLU A 188 -2.18 5.39 21.63
C GLU A 188 -2.74 5.68 20.23
N SER A 189 -3.62 6.68 20.10
CA SER A 189 -4.12 7.13 18.78
C SER A 189 -2.98 7.53 17.84
N ASP A 190 -2.02 8.30 18.35
CA ASP A 190 -0.86 8.71 17.55
C ASP A 190 0.04 7.52 17.19
N THR A 191 0.17 6.52 18.08
CA THR A 191 0.96 5.31 17.84
C THR A 191 0.31 4.38 16.83
N LEU A 192 -1.01 4.15 16.92
CA LEU A 192 -1.82 3.35 16.00
C LEU A 192 -1.80 3.95 14.59
N LYS A 193 -1.92 5.28 14.47
CA LYS A 193 -1.78 5.98 13.18
C LYS A 193 -0.44 5.67 12.52
N GLY A 194 0.65 5.65 13.30
CA GLY A 194 1.97 5.30 12.79
C GLY A 194 2.18 3.80 12.56
N LEU A 195 1.38 2.93 13.17
CA LEU A 195 1.57 1.47 13.12
C LEU A 195 1.35 0.92 11.72
N THR A 196 0.28 1.34 11.04
CA THR A 196 0.00 0.92 9.66
C THR A 196 1.15 1.29 8.71
N ASP A 197 1.68 2.50 8.86
CA ASP A 197 2.85 2.97 8.08
C ASP A 197 4.10 2.12 8.34
N ARG A 198 4.37 1.79 9.61
CA ARG A 198 5.50 0.93 9.98
C ARG A 198 5.35 -0.48 9.42
N LEU A 199 4.15 -1.05 9.45
CA LEU A 199 3.85 -2.37 8.86
C LEU A 199 4.11 -2.37 7.35
N TYR A 200 3.69 -1.33 6.62
CA TYR A 200 4.03 -1.19 5.20
C TYR A 200 5.55 -1.09 4.98
N GLY A 201 6.24 -0.26 5.76
CA GLY A 201 7.69 -0.11 5.68
C GLY A 201 8.43 -1.42 5.96
N THR A 202 8.00 -2.18 6.96
CA THR A 202 8.57 -3.49 7.31
C THR A 202 8.33 -4.52 6.21
N GLN A 203 7.13 -4.59 5.64
CA GLN A 203 6.85 -5.46 4.50
C GLN A 203 7.73 -5.12 3.28
N ALA A 204 7.94 -3.83 3.00
CA ALA A 204 8.81 -3.39 1.91
C ALA A 204 10.28 -3.78 2.15
N ARG A 205 10.80 -3.61 3.38
CA ARG A 205 12.17 -4.06 3.73
C ARG A 205 12.33 -5.56 3.60
N LEU A 206 11.39 -6.34 4.13
CA LEU A 206 11.39 -7.80 3.99
C LEU A 206 11.30 -8.23 2.52
N THR A 207 10.45 -7.60 1.73
CA THR A 207 10.35 -7.89 0.29
C THR A 207 11.70 -7.70 -0.39
N LYS A 208 12.36 -6.56 -0.15
CA LYS A 208 13.68 -6.28 -0.71
C LYS A 208 14.70 -7.34 -0.30
N ARG A 209 14.76 -7.66 1.00
CA ARG A 209 15.65 -8.69 1.55
C ARG A 209 15.44 -10.05 0.89
N ILE A 210 14.20 -10.52 0.82
CA ILE A 210 13.87 -11.81 0.21
C ILE A 210 14.24 -11.83 -1.27
N VAL A 211 13.92 -10.76 -2.01
CA VAL A 211 14.29 -10.64 -3.42
C VAL A 211 15.81 -10.73 -3.61
N ALA A 212 16.59 -10.03 -2.79
CA ALA A 212 18.05 -10.05 -2.83
C ALA A 212 18.64 -11.43 -2.47
N GLU A 213 18.04 -12.14 -1.51
CA GLU A 213 18.53 -13.43 -1.03
C GLU A 213 18.13 -14.59 -1.97
N THR A 214 16.91 -14.58 -2.50
CA THR A 214 16.31 -15.74 -3.23
C THR A 214 16.23 -15.54 -4.74
N CYS A 215 16.23 -14.31 -5.24
CA CYS A 215 16.05 -14.00 -6.67
C CYS A 215 17.30 -13.36 -7.29
N ASN A 216 18.47 -13.55 -6.68
CA ASN A 216 19.78 -13.07 -7.17
C ASN A 216 20.37 -13.90 -8.33
N THR A 217 19.84 -15.08 -8.62
CA THR A 217 20.25 -15.90 -9.76
C THR A 217 19.36 -15.67 -10.98
N LYS A 218 19.72 -16.25 -12.14
CA LYS A 218 18.95 -16.10 -13.40
C LYS A 218 17.48 -16.57 -13.30
N LYS A 219 17.10 -17.33 -12.28
CA LYS A 219 15.73 -17.83 -12.11
C LYS A 219 15.28 -17.73 -10.65
N CYS A 220 14.45 -16.73 -10.38
CA CYS A 220 13.74 -16.60 -9.12
C CYS A 220 12.85 -17.85 -8.89
N PRO A 221 12.82 -18.41 -7.67
CA PRO A 221 11.98 -19.55 -7.31
C PRO A 221 10.50 -19.32 -7.61
N LYS A 222 9.73 -20.41 -7.71
CA LYS A 222 8.26 -20.32 -7.85
C LYS A 222 7.62 -19.73 -6.59
N ASP A 223 8.13 -20.11 -5.43
CA ASP A 223 7.74 -19.58 -4.13
C ASP A 223 8.97 -19.07 -3.37
N PRO A 224 9.40 -17.82 -3.64
CA PRO A 224 10.58 -17.26 -2.98
C PRO A 224 10.39 -17.03 -1.49
N VAL A 225 9.14 -16.79 -1.04
CA VAL A 225 8.83 -16.53 0.37
C VAL A 225 8.89 -17.83 1.16
N GLY A 226 8.29 -18.92 0.66
CA GLY A 226 8.39 -20.23 1.30
C GLY A 226 9.83 -20.74 1.36
N GLU A 227 10.62 -20.53 0.29
CA GLU A 227 12.04 -20.87 0.29
C GLU A 227 12.82 -20.07 1.34
N TRP A 228 12.56 -18.76 1.44
CA TRP A 228 13.18 -17.90 2.45
C TRP A 228 12.80 -18.32 3.88
N ILE A 229 11.53 -18.65 4.14
CA ILE A 229 11.07 -19.13 5.44
C ILE A 229 11.76 -20.44 5.81
N THR A 230 11.90 -21.37 4.86
CA THR A 230 12.53 -22.69 5.08
C THR A 230 14.01 -22.57 5.43
N HIS A 231 14.72 -21.61 4.84
CA HIS A 231 16.12 -21.32 5.14
C HIS A 231 16.30 -20.29 6.28
N GLY A 232 15.20 -19.75 6.79
CA GLY A 232 15.19 -18.78 7.88
C GLY A 232 15.65 -19.38 9.20
N ASN A 233 16.09 -18.54 10.12
CA ASN A 233 16.37 -18.97 11.49
C ASN A 233 15.08 -19.15 12.30
N GLY A 234 15.18 -19.72 13.50
CA GLY A 234 14.02 -19.96 14.37
C GLY A 234 13.16 -18.72 14.69
N SER A 235 13.69 -17.51 14.52
CA SER A 235 12.95 -16.26 14.73
C SER A 235 11.82 -16.08 13.71
N VAL A 236 12.02 -16.52 12.46
CA VAL A 236 10.98 -16.46 11.43
C VAL A 236 9.77 -17.30 11.82
N GLN A 237 10.01 -18.55 12.22
CA GLN A 237 8.95 -19.46 12.63
C GLN A 237 8.22 -18.95 13.88
N THR A 238 8.97 -18.45 14.87
CA THR A 238 8.40 -17.87 16.10
C THR A 238 7.42 -16.73 15.80
N ILE A 239 7.71 -15.90 14.78
CA ILE A 239 6.84 -14.79 14.39
C ILE A 239 5.61 -15.29 13.64
N LEU A 240 5.76 -16.28 12.74
CA LEU A 240 4.62 -16.91 12.07
C LEU A 240 3.65 -17.53 13.07
N ASP A 241 4.18 -18.24 14.07
CA ASP A 241 3.38 -18.85 15.14
C ASP A 241 2.70 -17.78 16.00
N ALA A 242 3.39 -16.67 16.30
CA ALA A 242 2.80 -15.55 17.03
C ALA A 242 1.64 -14.90 16.27
N VAL A 243 1.80 -14.63 14.97
CA VAL A 243 0.71 -14.10 14.12
C VAL A 243 -0.47 -15.07 14.08
N LYS A 244 -0.20 -16.38 13.98
CA LYS A 244 -1.25 -17.40 14.01
C LYS A 244 -2.00 -17.38 15.35
N ASN A 245 -1.28 -17.39 16.48
CA ASN A 245 -1.90 -17.34 17.81
C ASN A 245 -2.73 -16.07 18.02
N MET A 246 -2.30 -14.92 17.47
CA MET A 246 -3.09 -13.68 17.50
C MET A 246 -4.36 -13.75 16.65
N LYS A 247 -4.37 -14.53 15.57
CA LYS A 247 -5.59 -14.76 14.78
C LYS A 247 -6.57 -15.71 15.46
N ASP A 248 -6.04 -16.62 16.28
CA ASP A 248 -6.82 -17.58 17.05
C ASP A 248 -7.35 -16.99 18.38
N SER A 249 -6.86 -15.81 18.79
CA SER A 249 -7.32 -15.13 20.00
C SER A 249 -8.64 -14.37 19.79
N GLU A 250 -9.49 -14.33 20.82
CA GLU A 250 -10.78 -13.64 20.77
C GLU A 250 -10.67 -12.12 20.62
N GLN A 251 -9.60 -11.52 21.13
CA GLN A 251 -9.32 -10.10 21.05
C GLN A 251 -7.85 -9.86 20.74
N VAL A 252 -7.60 -8.92 19.82
CA VAL A 252 -6.27 -8.41 19.49
C VAL A 252 -6.15 -7.02 20.10
N ASP A 253 -5.23 -6.86 21.05
CA ASP A 253 -5.01 -5.59 21.73
C ASP A 253 -3.83 -4.79 21.14
N PHE A 254 -3.70 -3.53 21.60
CA PHE A 254 -2.63 -2.62 21.19
C PHE A 254 -1.22 -3.17 21.49
N ALA A 255 -1.05 -3.87 22.62
CA ALA A 255 0.24 -4.42 23.02
C ALA A 255 0.65 -5.59 22.12
N MET A 256 -0.28 -6.45 21.72
CA MET A 256 -0.04 -7.53 20.77
C MET A 256 0.39 -6.99 19.41
N LEU A 257 -0.33 -5.99 18.89
CA LEU A 257 -0.03 -5.37 17.59
C LEU A 257 1.31 -4.64 17.57
N THR A 258 1.64 -3.89 18.62
CA THR A 258 2.94 -3.22 18.73
C THR A 258 4.07 -4.22 18.94
N SER A 259 3.85 -5.27 19.73
CA SER A 259 4.85 -6.33 19.93
C SER A 259 5.17 -7.07 18.62
N ILE A 260 4.14 -7.46 17.85
CA ILE A 260 4.37 -8.17 16.60
C ILE A 260 5.02 -7.28 15.55
N GLU A 261 4.68 -5.99 15.49
CA GLU A 261 5.35 -5.04 14.58
C GLU A 261 6.84 -4.91 14.89
N ILE A 262 7.22 -4.79 16.17
CA ILE A 262 8.63 -4.74 16.59
C ILE A 262 9.36 -6.02 16.18
N ARG A 263 8.76 -7.19 16.40
CA ARG A 263 9.35 -8.48 16.01
C ARG A 263 9.52 -8.59 14.50
N LEU A 264 8.51 -8.19 13.72
CA LEU A 264 8.59 -8.15 12.26
C LEU A 264 9.68 -7.18 11.79
N ALA A 265 9.82 -6.03 12.43
CA ALA A 265 10.83 -5.04 12.09
C ALA A 265 12.27 -5.55 12.29
N GLN A 266 12.49 -6.50 13.22
CA GLN A 266 13.79 -7.15 13.43
C GLN A 266 14.15 -8.16 12.33
N LEU A 267 13.17 -8.63 11.54
CA LEU A 267 13.43 -9.54 10.42
C LEU A 267 13.87 -8.83 9.14
N GLY A 268 13.52 -7.55 8.94
CA GLY A 268 13.71 -6.83 7.67
C GLY A 268 14.79 -5.76 7.73
#